data_AF-A0A2Z5K5X2-F1
#
_entry.id   AF-A0A2Z5K5X2-F1
#
_cell.length_a   1.000
_cell.length_b   1.000
_cell.length_c   1.000
_cell.angle_alpha   90.00
_cell.angle_beta   90.00
_cell.angle_gamma   90.00
#
_symmetry.space_group_name_H-M   'P 1'
#
loop_
_entity.id
_entity.type
_entity.pdbx_description
1 polymer ?
#
loop_
_entity_poly.entity_id
_entity_poly.type
_entity_poly.pdbx_seq_one_letter_code
_entity_poly.pdbx_strand_id
1 'polypeptide(L)'
;MSPLKAACALALTTALALAAPAQAAGHGHDSEPELVQTYAATRHYQNVKRAIRDDYLPAGPCAALPGEGAMGYHYIKQRLINSTDPVKPAAVVYHKDKHGKLRAGAVEWIVRDADQKVETDWDRPVMFGDRHFDGPEEIPGLGVVYTLHAWIFKDNPRGVFYPWNPRVQCP
;
A
#
# COMPACT_ATOMS: atom_id res chain seq x y z
N MET A 1 58.72 -41.25 -37.05
CA MET A 1 58.04 -41.73 -35.82
C MET A 1 58.01 -40.57 -34.85
N SER A 2 56.86 -39.93 -34.64
CA SER A 2 56.70 -38.88 -33.61
C SER A 2 56.49 -39.51 -32.24
N PRO A 3 56.95 -38.87 -31.15
CA PRO A 3 56.03 -38.15 -30.25
C PRO A 3 56.61 -36.80 -29.75
N LEU A 4 55.84 -35.71 -29.83
CA LEU A 4 55.00 -35.09 -28.78
C LEU A 4 55.73 -34.45 -27.56
N LYS A 5 55.73 -33.10 -27.56
CA LYS A 5 55.25 -32.15 -26.51
C LYS A 5 56.00 -32.16 -25.14
N ALA A 6 56.33 -31.03 -24.50
CA ALA A 6 55.39 -29.99 -24.08
C ALA A 6 56.07 -28.64 -23.73
N ALA A 7 55.35 -27.56 -23.99
CA ALA A 7 55.61 -26.21 -23.52
C ALA A 7 54.99 -26.01 -22.11
N CYS A 8 55.71 -25.31 -21.23
CA CYS A 8 55.16 -24.72 -20.01
C CYS A 8 55.15 -23.21 -20.18
N ALA A 9 53.99 -22.64 -20.47
CA ALA A 9 53.75 -21.21 -20.37
C ALA A 9 52.71 -20.99 -19.25
N LEU A 10 53.16 -20.37 -18.16
CA LEU A 10 52.31 -19.90 -17.07
C LEU A 10 51.51 -18.69 -17.57
N ALA A 11 50.19 -18.85 -17.70
CA ALA A 11 49.28 -17.75 -17.96
C ALA A 11 48.65 -17.30 -16.62
N LEU A 12 48.91 -16.05 -16.23
CA LEU A 12 48.18 -15.40 -15.14
C LEU A 12 46.75 -15.11 -15.60
N THR A 13 45.77 -15.71 -14.95
CA THR A 13 44.35 -15.36 -15.14
C THR A 13 43.92 -14.37 -14.07
N THR A 14 43.79 -13.10 -14.43
CA THR A 14 43.05 -12.10 -13.65
C THR A 14 41.55 -12.38 -13.77
N ALA A 15 40.91 -12.81 -12.69
CA ALA A 15 39.47 -12.96 -12.62
C ALA A 15 38.82 -11.57 -12.47
N LEU A 16 38.20 -11.06 -13.55
CA LEU A 16 37.25 -9.96 -13.44
C LEU A 16 35.95 -10.51 -12.81
N ALA A 17 35.71 -10.17 -11.55
CA ALA A 17 34.41 -10.39 -10.94
C ALA A 17 33.41 -9.40 -11.55
N LEU A 18 32.56 -9.88 -12.46
CA LEU A 18 31.36 -9.18 -12.88
C LEU A 18 30.42 -9.11 -11.67
N ALA A 19 30.35 -7.97 -11.01
CA ALA A 19 29.26 -7.68 -10.09
C ALA A 19 27.96 -7.62 -10.91
N ALA A 20 27.13 -8.65 -10.81
CA ALA A 20 25.77 -8.58 -11.31
C ALA A 20 25.03 -7.47 -10.55
N PRO A 21 24.21 -6.65 -11.22
CA PRO A 21 23.33 -5.73 -10.50
C PRO A 21 22.38 -6.58 -9.65
N ALA A 22 22.35 -6.33 -8.34
CA ALA A 22 21.29 -6.82 -7.49
C ALA A 22 19.97 -6.28 -8.03
N GLN A 23 19.20 -7.14 -8.69
CA GLN A 23 17.83 -6.82 -9.06
C GLN A 23 17.04 -6.72 -7.76
N ALA A 24 16.83 -5.49 -7.29
CA ALA A 24 15.72 -5.22 -6.40
C ALA A 24 14.46 -5.76 -7.10
N ALA A 25 13.80 -6.74 -6.49
CA ALA A 25 12.58 -7.34 -7.02
C ALA A 25 11.49 -6.26 -7.08
N GLY A 26 11.44 -5.53 -8.19
CA GLY A 26 10.39 -4.58 -8.49
C GLY A 26 9.13 -5.34 -8.86
N HIS A 27 8.26 -5.55 -7.87
CA HIS A 27 6.86 -5.98 -8.07
C HIS A 27 5.98 -4.80 -8.56
N GLY A 28 6.56 -3.89 -9.34
CA GLY A 28 5.96 -2.60 -9.66
C GLY A 28 5.12 -2.58 -10.94
N HIS A 29 5.10 -3.63 -11.76
CA HIS A 29 4.42 -3.57 -13.06
C HIS A 29 2.95 -4.00 -13.03
N ASP A 30 2.55 -4.90 -12.15
CA ASP A 30 1.20 -5.48 -12.19
C ASP A 30 0.17 -4.64 -11.42
N SER A 31 0.59 -3.93 -10.37
CA SER A 31 -0.28 -3.03 -9.59
C SER A 31 -0.55 -1.68 -10.27
N GLU A 32 0.38 -1.20 -11.10
CA GLU A 32 0.35 0.16 -11.69
C GLU A 32 -0.92 0.43 -12.51
N PRO A 33 -1.36 -0.44 -13.44
CA PRO A 33 -2.57 -0.20 -14.21
C PRO A 33 -3.84 -0.09 -13.35
N GLU A 34 -3.93 -0.90 -12.30
CA GLU A 34 -5.07 -0.88 -11.38
C GLU A 34 -5.04 0.36 -10.48
N LEU A 35 -3.88 0.77 -9.97
CA LEU A 35 -3.73 2.01 -9.20
C LEU A 35 -4.06 3.27 -10.03
N VAL A 36 -3.71 3.28 -11.32
CA VAL A 36 -4.12 4.35 -12.24
C VAL A 36 -5.64 4.40 -12.37
N GLN A 37 -6.32 3.26 -12.46
CA GLN A 37 -7.78 3.21 -12.49
C GLN A 37 -8.41 3.68 -11.17
N THR A 38 -7.86 3.23 -10.03
CA THR A 38 -8.27 3.70 -8.71
C THR A 38 -8.15 5.22 -8.61
N TYR A 39 -7.00 5.79 -9.02
CA TYR A 39 -6.80 7.23 -9.03
C TYR A 39 -7.81 7.93 -9.94
N ALA A 40 -8.01 7.44 -11.16
CA ALA A 40 -8.95 8.03 -12.10
C ALA A 40 -10.39 8.05 -11.53
N ALA A 41 -10.81 6.96 -10.90
CA ALA A 41 -12.12 6.81 -10.28
C ALA A 41 -12.31 7.70 -9.04
N THR A 42 -11.25 7.95 -8.27
CA THR A 42 -11.37 8.57 -6.94
C THR A 42 -10.80 9.99 -6.84
N ARG A 43 -10.07 10.50 -7.85
CA ARG A 43 -9.44 11.85 -7.82
C ARG A 43 -10.40 12.99 -7.48
N HIS A 44 -11.68 12.84 -7.83
CA HIS A 44 -12.68 13.85 -7.51
C HIS A 44 -12.98 13.94 -6.00
N TYR A 45 -12.66 12.91 -5.21
CA TYR A 45 -12.73 12.91 -3.74
C TYR A 45 -11.61 13.69 -3.06
N GLN A 46 -10.59 14.18 -3.78
CA GLN A 46 -9.69 15.20 -3.24
C GLN A 46 -10.46 16.45 -2.71
N ASN A 47 -11.67 16.69 -3.22
CA ASN A 47 -12.65 17.54 -2.57
C ASN A 47 -13.54 16.74 -1.62
N VAL A 48 -13.29 16.87 -0.31
CA VAL A 48 -14.05 16.16 0.74
C VAL A 48 -15.58 16.34 0.65
N LYS A 49 -16.08 17.48 0.14
CA LYS A 49 -17.52 17.70 -0.05
C LYS A 49 -18.12 16.74 -1.09
N ARG A 50 -17.33 16.31 -2.08
CA ARG A 50 -17.75 15.28 -3.06
C ARG A 50 -17.79 13.91 -2.39
N ALA A 51 -16.80 13.57 -1.57
CA ALA A 51 -16.80 12.31 -0.84
C ALA A 51 -18.01 12.19 0.11
N ILE A 52 -18.30 13.25 0.87
CA ILE A 52 -19.45 13.30 1.78
C ILE A 52 -20.78 13.14 1.03
N ARG A 53 -20.94 13.82 -0.12
CA ARG A 53 -22.14 13.69 -0.97
C ARG A 53 -22.31 12.27 -1.53
N ASP A 54 -21.21 11.54 -1.67
CA ASP A 54 -21.20 10.16 -2.15
C ASP A 54 -21.16 9.16 -0.98
N ASP A 55 -21.56 9.57 0.23
CA ASP A 55 -21.68 8.75 1.45
C ASP A 55 -20.37 8.24 2.07
N TYR A 56 -19.23 8.87 1.77
CA TYR A 56 -18.03 8.69 2.57
C TYR A 56 -18.10 9.62 3.79
N LEU A 57 -18.33 9.05 4.98
CA LEU A 57 -18.61 9.80 6.21
C LEU A 57 -17.47 9.65 7.24
N PRO A 58 -17.18 10.66 8.07
CA PRO A 58 -16.14 10.57 9.10
C PRO A 58 -16.32 9.34 10.00
N ALA A 59 -15.24 8.59 10.22
CA ALA A 59 -15.28 7.31 10.93
C ALA A 59 -14.42 7.26 12.21
N GLY A 60 -13.95 8.39 12.72
CA GLY A 60 -13.19 8.43 13.96
C GLY A 60 -12.19 9.58 14.03
N PRO A 61 -11.34 9.60 15.09
CA PRO A 61 -10.24 10.53 15.18
C PRO A 61 -9.17 10.25 14.10
N CYS A 62 -8.18 11.13 14.03
CA CYS A 62 -7.02 10.92 13.17
C CYS A 62 -6.22 9.71 13.66
N ALA A 63 -5.95 8.74 12.79
CA ALA A 63 -5.10 7.60 13.11
C ALA A 63 -3.61 8.00 12.99
N ALA A 64 -2.88 7.90 14.10
CA ALA A 64 -1.45 8.15 14.19
C ALA A 64 -0.74 7.05 14.97
N LEU A 65 0.53 6.83 14.63
CA LEU A 65 1.38 5.87 15.31
C LEU A 65 2.74 6.54 15.62
N PRO A 66 3.14 6.64 16.91
CA PRO A 66 4.42 7.24 17.27
C PRO A 66 5.61 6.58 16.56
N GLY A 67 6.52 7.40 16.03
CA GLY A 67 7.67 6.93 15.26
C GLY A 67 7.38 6.54 13.80
N GLU A 68 6.11 6.36 13.45
CA GLU A 68 5.65 5.90 12.13
C GLU A 68 4.95 7.01 11.32
N GLY A 69 4.38 8.00 12.01
CA GLY A 69 3.68 9.14 11.42
C GLY A 69 2.17 8.98 11.59
N ALA A 70 1.42 9.28 10.53
CA ALA A 70 -0.03 9.16 10.54
C ALA A 70 -0.60 8.55 9.27
N MET A 71 -1.75 7.91 9.44
CA MET A 71 -2.58 7.38 8.36
C MET A 71 -3.62 8.43 7.96
N GLY A 72 -4.27 9.06 8.96
CA GLY A 72 -5.14 10.22 8.78
C GLY A 72 -6.57 10.03 9.27
N TYR A 73 -7.46 10.91 8.82
CA TYR A 73 -8.89 10.90 9.09
C TYR A 73 -9.61 10.05 8.04
N HIS A 74 -10.18 8.94 8.49
CA HIS A 74 -10.95 8.04 7.63
C HIS A 74 -12.35 8.58 7.37
N TYR A 75 -12.73 8.60 6.10
CA TYR A 75 -14.10 8.80 5.66
C TYR A 75 -14.55 7.51 5.00
N ILE A 76 -15.43 6.77 5.66
CA ILE A 76 -15.83 5.41 5.27
C ILE A 76 -17.20 5.45 4.61
N LYS A 77 -17.33 4.67 3.54
CA LYS A 77 -18.59 4.37 2.87
C LYS A 77 -18.97 2.94 3.17
N GLN A 78 -19.81 2.78 4.21
CA GLN A 78 -20.21 1.48 4.78
C GLN A 78 -20.61 0.43 3.74
N ARG A 79 -21.36 0.83 2.70
CA ARG A 79 -21.81 -0.07 1.63
C ARG A 79 -20.71 -0.67 0.75
N LEU A 80 -19.47 -0.19 0.88
CA LEU A 80 -18.31 -0.69 0.15
C LEU A 80 -17.35 -1.51 1.04
N ILE A 81 -17.68 -1.71 2.32
CA ILE A 81 -16.98 -2.72 3.14
C ILE A 81 -17.18 -4.09 2.48
N ASN A 82 -16.14 -4.90 2.47
CA ASN A 82 -16.00 -6.18 1.75
C ASN A 82 -15.86 -6.05 0.22
N SER A 83 -15.81 -4.84 -0.33
CA SER A 83 -15.44 -4.65 -1.74
C SER A 83 -13.93 -4.84 -1.90
N THR A 84 -13.51 -5.65 -2.87
CA THR A 84 -12.13 -5.75 -3.38
C THR A 84 -12.02 -5.24 -4.82
N ASP A 85 -12.99 -4.44 -5.27
CA ASP A 85 -12.96 -3.77 -6.57
C ASP A 85 -12.01 -2.55 -6.51
N PRO A 86 -10.95 -2.48 -7.35
CA PRO A 86 -10.00 -1.37 -7.36
C PRO A 86 -10.61 0.02 -7.56
N VAL A 87 -11.79 0.14 -8.17
CA VAL A 87 -12.46 1.44 -8.35
C VAL A 87 -13.52 1.74 -7.29
N LYS A 88 -13.66 0.88 -6.28
CA LYS A 88 -14.62 1.03 -5.17
C LYS A 88 -13.96 0.83 -3.79
N PRO A 89 -13.00 1.69 -3.40
CA PRO A 89 -12.45 1.65 -2.05
C PRO A 89 -13.52 1.98 -1.00
N ALA A 90 -13.44 1.32 0.15
CA ALA A 90 -14.33 1.51 1.28
C ALA A 90 -14.09 2.84 2.00
N ALA A 91 -12.88 3.41 1.92
CA ALA A 91 -12.56 4.69 2.52
C ALA A 91 -11.76 5.62 1.59
N VAL A 92 -11.92 6.93 1.84
CA VAL A 92 -10.97 7.97 1.41
C VAL A 92 -10.35 8.54 2.68
N VAL A 93 -9.03 8.69 2.70
CA VAL A 93 -8.29 9.10 3.91
C VAL A 93 -7.69 10.47 3.70
N TYR A 94 -7.93 11.37 4.67
CA TYR A 94 -7.53 12.77 4.62
C TYR A 94 -6.54 13.11 5.72
N HIS A 95 -5.74 14.14 5.49
CA HIS A 95 -4.93 14.80 6.51
C HIS A 95 -5.16 16.31 6.44
N LYS A 96 -4.79 17.03 7.50
CA LYS A 96 -4.87 18.50 7.51
C LYS A 96 -3.58 19.09 6.95
N ASP A 97 -3.70 20.08 6.08
CA ASP A 97 -2.55 20.93 5.72
C ASP A 97 -2.24 21.95 6.83
N LYS A 98 -1.19 22.76 6.64
CA LYS A 98 -0.74 23.78 7.61
C LYS A 98 -1.82 24.82 7.96
N HIS A 99 -2.90 24.91 7.20
CA HIS A 99 -4.03 25.81 7.45
C HIS A 99 -5.26 25.06 7.99
N GLY A 100 -5.11 23.79 8.37
CA GLY A 100 -6.19 22.97 8.92
C GLY A 100 -7.15 22.42 7.85
N LYS A 101 -6.90 22.64 6.56
CA LYS A 101 -7.78 22.17 5.49
C LYS A 101 -7.51 20.69 5.19
N LEU A 102 -8.58 19.91 5.04
CA LEU A 102 -8.49 18.50 4.64
C LEU A 102 -7.96 18.33 3.21
N ARG A 103 -7.00 17.43 3.07
CA ARG A 103 -6.38 16.99 1.81
C ARG A 103 -6.42 15.46 1.76
N ALA A 104 -6.95 14.90 0.67
CA ALA A 104 -6.90 13.46 0.48
C ALA A 104 -5.43 13.03 0.33
N GLY A 105 -5.03 11.98 1.04
CA GLY A 105 -3.72 11.36 0.93
C GLY A 105 -3.78 9.99 0.29
N ALA A 106 -4.85 9.24 0.60
CA ALA A 106 -4.97 7.84 0.24
C ALA A 106 -6.43 7.40 0.07
N VAL A 107 -6.59 6.17 -0.40
CA VAL A 107 -7.84 5.39 -0.34
C VAL A 107 -7.56 4.07 0.37
N GLU A 108 -8.61 3.39 0.83
CA GLU A 108 -8.46 2.13 1.55
C GLU A 108 -9.61 1.16 1.29
N TRP A 109 -9.27 -0.12 1.19
CA TRP A 109 -10.23 -1.23 1.16
C TRP A 109 -10.29 -1.86 2.55
N ILE A 110 -11.50 -2.24 2.97
CA ILE A 110 -11.76 -2.80 4.29
C ILE A 110 -12.58 -4.07 4.07
N VAL A 111 -12.08 -5.20 4.54
CA VAL A 111 -12.75 -6.51 4.43
C VAL A 111 -12.89 -7.09 5.83
N ARG A 112 -14.10 -7.53 6.19
CA ARG A 112 -14.36 -8.19 7.46
C ARG A 112 -13.72 -9.57 7.46
N ASP A 113 -13.04 -9.88 8.55
CA ASP A 113 -12.54 -11.22 8.83
C ASP A 113 -13.72 -12.19 9.02
N ALA A 114 -13.64 -13.37 8.42
CA ALA A 114 -14.77 -14.28 8.30
C ALA A 114 -15.17 -14.91 9.64
N ASP A 115 -14.21 -15.21 10.52
CA ASP A 115 -14.48 -15.81 11.82
C ASP A 115 -14.33 -14.84 13.00
N GLN A 116 -14.06 -13.57 12.71
CA GLN A 116 -13.91 -12.45 13.63
C GLN A 116 -12.86 -12.72 14.72
N LYS A 117 -11.69 -13.26 14.34
CA LYS A 117 -10.57 -13.56 15.23
C LYS A 117 -9.27 -12.98 14.70
N VAL A 118 -8.56 -12.28 15.57
CA VAL A 118 -7.27 -11.66 15.21
C VAL A 118 -6.13 -12.68 15.07
N GLU A 119 -6.32 -13.90 15.59
CA GLU A 119 -5.32 -14.97 15.62
C GLU A 119 -5.29 -15.83 14.33
N THR A 120 -6.28 -15.70 13.46
CA THR A 120 -6.44 -16.49 12.23
C THR A 120 -6.40 -15.60 11.02
N ASP A 121 -5.82 -16.05 9.90
CA ASP A 121 -5.73 -15.22 8.70
C ASP A 121 -5.88 -15.93 7.34
N TRP A 122 -6.50 -17.11 7.34
CA TRP A 122 -6.65 -17.97 6.16
C TRP A 122 -7.51 -17.35 5.04
N ASP A 123 -8.33 -16.36 5.37
CA ASP A 123 -9.24 -15.63 4.48
C ASP A 123 -8.70 -14.25 4.06
N ARG A 124 -7.43 -13.95 4.37
CA ARG A 124 -6.77 -12.69 4.01
C ARG A 124 -6.87 -12.40 2.50
N PRO A 125 -7.50 -11.29 2.09
CA PRO A 125 -7.61 -10.94 0.68
C PRO A 125 -6.27 -10.51 0.08
N VAL A 126 -6.19 -10.61 -1.26
CA VAL A 126 -5.12 -10.05 -2.10
C VAL A 126 -5.73 -9.10 -3.14
N MET A 127 -5.04 -8.01 -3.46
CA MET A 127 -5.38 -7.07 -4.52
C MET A 127 -4.10 -6.60 -5.23
N PHE A 128 -4.21 -5.89 -6.35
CA PHE A 128 -3.07 -5.25 -7.01
C PHE A 128 -1.93 -6.21 -7.35
N GLY A 129 -2.29 -7.40 -7.86
CA GLY A 129 -1.39 -8.53 -8.01
C GLY A 129 -1.40 -9.41 -6.76
N ASP A 130 -0.27 -9.49 -6.07
CA ASP A 130 -0.03 -10.32 -4.90
C ASP A 130 -0.02 -9.52 -3.57
N ARG A 131 -0.49 -8.27 -3.58
CA ARG A 131 -0.54 -7.46 -2.36
C ARG A 131 -1.65 -7.95 -1.44
N HIS A 132 -1.22 -8.71 -0.43
CA HIS A 132 -2.01 -9.08 0.73
C HIS A 132 -2.50 -7.85 1.49
N PHE A 133 -3.67 -7.94 2.12
CA PHE A 133 -4.13 -6.92 3.07
C PHE A 133 -3.35 -6.99 4.39
N ASP A 134 -3.29 -5.88 5.12
CA ASP A 134 -2.79 -5.80 6.50
C ASP A 134 -3.88 -6.30 7.49
N GLY A 135 -3.48 -6.70 8.71
CA GLY A 135 -4.39 -7.25 9.72
C GLY A 135 -4.33 -8.79 9.85
N PRO A 136 -5.40 -9.48 10.29
CA PRO A 136 -6.64 -8.87 10.76
C PRO A 136 -6.42 -8.12 12.08
N GLU A 137 -7.15 -7.03 12.29
CA GLU A 137 -7.09 -6.22 13.50
C GLU A 137 -8.52 -5.87 13.96
N GLU A 138 -8.74 -5.83 15.28
CA GLU A 138 -10.00 -5.35 15.83
C GLU A 138 -10.04 -3.81 15.80
N ILE A 139 -10.93 -3.26 14.97
CA ILE A 139 -11.17 -1.81 14.86
C ILE A 139 -12.53 -1.47 15.49
N PRO A 140 -12.59 -0.56 16.49
CA PRO A 140 -13.84 -0.16 17.11
C PRO A 140 -14.90 0.30 16.09
N GLY A 141 -16.09 -0.32 16.15
CA GLY A 141 -17.20 -0.04 15.24
C GLY A 141 -17.13 -0.77 13.89
N LEU A 142 -16.00 -1.41 13.57
CA LEU A 142 -15.84 -2.26 12.39
C LEU A 142 -15.65 -3.75 12.73
N GLY A 143 -15.29 -4.10 13.96
CA GLY A 143 -14.99 -5.49 14.34
C GLY A 143 -13.60 -5.89 13.85
N VAL A 144 -13.38 -7.20 13.67
CA VAL A 144 -12.10 -7.71 13.15
C VAL A 144 -12.08 -7.58 11.64
N VAL A 145 -11.09 -6.86 11.11
CA VAL A 145 -11.01 -6.52 9.69
C VAL A 145 -9.58 -6.60 9.15
N TYR A 146 -9.48 -6.87 7.86
CA TYR A 146 -8.32 -6.61 7.03
C TYR A 146 -8.45 -5.24 6.38
N THR A 147 -7.33 -4.52 6.24
CA THR A 147 -7.30 -3.25 5.51
C THR A 147 -6.19 -3.22 4.47
N LEU A 148 -6.40 -2.52 3.38
CA LEU A 148 -5.35 -2.23 2.41
C LEU A 148 -5.35 -0.75 2.09
N HIS A 149 -4.35 -0.06 2.63
CA HIS A 149 -4.17 1.38 2.45
C HIS A 149 -3.35 1.67 1.19
N ALA A 150 -3.74 2.66 0.39
CA ALA A 150 -3.01 3.05 -0.82
C ALA A 150 -2.84 4.58 -0.94
N TRP A 151 -1.60 5.05 -0.79
CA TRP A 151 -1.16 6.44 -0.88
C TRP A 151 -1.10 6.94 -2.33
N ILE A 152 -2.26 7.10 -2.95
CA ILE A 152 -2.39 7.49 -4.36
C ILE A 152 -2.47 9.01 -4.61
N PHE A 153 -2.66 9.82 -3.58
CA PHE A 153 -2.76 11.28 -3.70
C PHE A 153 -1.59 12.04 -3.07
N LYS A 154 -0.88 11.40 -2.13
CA LYS A 154 0.28 11.96 -1.45
C LYS A 154 1.37 10.90 -1.38
N ASP A 155 2.56 11.24 -1.85
CA ASP A 155 3.72 10.34 -1.77
C ASP A 155 3.99 9.87 -0.34
N ASN A 156 4.18 8.57 -0.19
CA ASN A 156 4.69 7.95 1.03
C ASN A 156 6.11 7.40 0.77
N PRO A 157 7.15 7.93 1.45
CA PRO A 157 8.51 7.45 1.27
C PRO A 157 8.72 5.99 1.71
N ARG A 158 7.78 5.40 2.45
CA ARG A 158 7.80 3.99 2.85
C ARG A 158 7.12 3.05 1.85
N GLY A 159 6.52 3.60 0.79
CA GLY A 159 5.84 2.85 -0.27
C GLY A 159 4.34 3.13 -0.33
N VAL A 160 3.75 2.91 -1.51
CA VAL A 160 2.33 3.24 -1.78
C VAL A 160 1.37 2.48 -0.87
N PHE A 161 1.68 1.23 -0.51
CA PHE A 161 0.83 0.39 0.34
C PHE A 161 1.26 0.35 1.81
N TYR A 162 2.24 1.15 2.22
CA TYR A 162 2.65 1.16 3.62
C TYR A 162 1.64 1.99 4.44
N PRO A 163 1.08 1.46 5.55
CA PRO A 163 -0.09 2.05 6.20
C PRO A 163 0.14 3.45 6.79
N TRP A 164 1.34 3.73 7.29
CA TRP A 164 1.67 5.00 7.95
C TRP A 164 2.55 5.89 7.08
N ASN A 165 2.31 7.20 7.03
CA ASN A 165 3.17 8.11 6.29
C ASN A 165 3.92 9.06 7.23
N PRO A 166 5.26 9.03 7.27
CA PRO A 166 6.04 9.91 8.15
C PRO A 166 5.96 11.39 7.75
N ARG A 167 5.43 11.70 6.55
CA ARG A 167 5.17 13.07 6.06
C ARG A 167 3.75 13.54 6.39
N VAL A 168 2.97 12.76 7.13
CA VAL A 168 1.63 13.11 7.62
C VAL A 168 1.67 13.15 9.14
N GLN A 169 1.00 14.13 9.71
CA GLN A 169 0.88 14.30 11.16
C GLN A 169 -0.59 14.51 11.50
N CYS A 170 -1.00 13.93 12.63
CA CYS A 170 -2.25 14.29 13.29
C CYS A 170 -1.97 15.46 14.27
N PRO A 171 -2.92 16.39 14.45
CA PRO A 171 -2.78 17.49 15.41
C PRO A 171 -2.57 17.02 16.85
#